data_AF-A0A735GGF5-F1
#
_entry.id   AF-A0A735GGF5-F1
#
_cell.length_a   1.000
_cell.length_b   1.000
_cell.length_c   1.000
_cell.angle_alpha   90.00
_cell.angle_beta   90.00
_cell.angle_gamma   90.00
#
_symmetry.space_group_name_H-M   'P 1'
#
loop_
_entity.id
_entity.type
_entity.pdbx_description
1 polymer ?
#
loop_
_entity_poly.entity_id
_entity_poly.type
_entity_poly.pdbx_seq_one_letter_code
_entity_poly.pdbx_strand_id
1 'polypeptide(L)'
;ILKEGFNAGHYDVEVGTGKSIELKEVFEIIKKETHSSSKINYGAVAMRDDEIMESHANTSFLTQLGWSAEFSIEKGVKKMLSMKD
;
A
#
# COMPACT_ATOMS: atom_id res chain seq x y z
N ILE A 1 4.41 7.94 -28.62
CA ILE A 1 3.61 8.22 -27.40
C ILE A 1 4.49 8.92 -26.37
N LEU A 2 5.06 10.08 -26.74
CA LEU A 2 5.56 11.01 -25.74
C LEU A 2 4.68 12.23 -25.92
N LYS A 3 3.77 12.44 -24.96
CA LYS A 3 3.00 13.69 -24.89
C LYS A 3 4.00 14.83 -24.73
N GLU A 4 3.64 16.04 -25.19
CA GLU A 4 4.41 17.24 -24.88
C GLU A 4 4.75 17.27 -23.38
N GLY A 5 6.02 17.50 -23.03
CA GLY A 5 6.50 17.57 -21.65
C GLY A 5 7.50 16.48 -21.21
N PHE A 6 7.85 15.50 -22.05
CA PHE A 6 8.84 14.47 -21.71
C PHE A 6 10.13 14.60 -22.53
N ASN A 7 11.26 14.64 -21.83
CA ASN A 7 12.59 14.58 -22.42
C ASN A 7 13.07 13.13 -22.53
N ALA A 8 13.92 12.80 -23.51
CA ALA A 8 14.57 11.49 -23.56
C ALA A 8 15.50 11.32 -22.34
N GLY A 9 15.39 10.18 -21.64
CA GLY A 9 16.19 9.91 -20.45
C GLY A 9 15.59 8.81 -19.56
N HIS A 10 16.26 8.58 -18.43
CA HIS A 10 15.79 7.72 -17.36
C HIS A 10 14.91 8.52 -16.39
N TYR A 11 13.84 7.90 -15.90
CA TYR A 11 12.96 8.47 -14.88
C TYR A 11 12.78 7.47 -13.76
N ASP A 12 13.08 7.89 -12.53
CA ASP A 12 12.64 7.18 -11.33
C ASP A 12 11.18 7.52 -11.08
N VAL A 13 10.33 6.48 -11.05
CA VAL A 13 8.90 6.63 -10.85
C VAL A 13 8.50 5.77 -9.67
N GLU A 14 8.08 6.42 -8.60
CA GLU A 14 7.55 5.73 -7.43
C GLU A 14 6.16 5.18 -7.72
N VAL A 15 5.93 3.92 -7.33
CA VAL A 15 4.66 3.23 -7.54
C VAL A 15 4.09 2.82 -6.19
N GLY A 16 2.85 3.21 -5.92
CA GLY A 16 2.14 2.91 -4.69
C GLY A 16 0.83 3.68 -4.63
N THR A 17 0.10 3.61 -3.53
CA THR A 17 -1.23 4.23 -3.38
C THR A 17 -1.20 5.75 -3.16
N GLY A 18 -0.03 6.34 -2.93
CA GLY A 18 0.09 7.73 -2.50
C GLY A 18 -0.29 7.97 -1.04
N LYS A 19 -0.57 6.90 -0.28
CA LYS A 19 -1.07 6.96 1.09
C LYS A 19 -0.46 5.83 1.92
N SER A 20 -0.04 6.12 3.14
CA SER A 20 0.27 5.08 4.12
C SER A 20 -1.03 4.52 4.73
N ILE A 21 -0.87 3.41 5.44
CA ILE A 21 -1.91 2.83 6.27
C ILE A 21 -1.27 2.29 7.55
N GLU A 22 -1.96 2.43 8.68
CA GLU A 22 -1.50 1.85 9.93
C GLU A 22 -1.50 0.32 9.85
N LEU A 23 -0.42 -0.33 10.30
CA LEU A 23 -0.35 -1.79 10.38
C LEU A 23 -1.51 -2.39 11.18
N LYS A 24 -1.94 -1.69 12.24
CA LYS A 24 -3.09 -2.10 13.04
C LYS A 24 -4.35 -2.24 12.19
N GLU A 25 -4.64 -1.27 11.32
CA GLU A 25 -5.80 -1.32 10.43
C GLU A 25 -5.74 -2.51 9.48
N VAL A 26 -4.56 -2.75 8.87
CA VAL A 26 -4.32 -3.91 8.00
C VAL A 26 -4.60 -5.22 8.73
N PHE A 27 -4.10 -5.37 9.97
CA PHE A 27 -4.31 -6.59 10.75
C PHE A 27 -5.76 -6.79 11.17
N GLU A 28 -6.48 -5.72 11.54
CA GLU A 28 -7.91 -5.82 11.85
C GLU A 28 -8.73 -6.22 10.61
N ILE A 29 -8.38 -5.72 9.42
CA ILE A 29 -9.00 -6.16 8.15
C ILE A 29 -8.75 -7.65 7.93
N ILE A 30 -7.50 -8.12 8.01
CA ILE A 30 -7.16 -9.53 7.81
C ILE A 30 -7.89 -10.41 8.83
N LYS A 31 -7.88 -10.03 10.11
CA LYS A 31 -8.54 -10.78 11.17
C LYS A 31 -10.05 -10.89 10.92
N LYS A 32 -10.69 -9.80 10.51
CA LYS A 32 -12.11 -9.78 10.14
C LYS A 32 -12.41 -10.71 8.98
N GLU A 33 -11.65 -10.62 7.89
CA GLU A 33 -11.89 -11.38 6.66
C GLU A 33 -11.56 -12.88 6.81
N THR A 34 -10.65 -13.23 7.73
CA THR A 34 -10.31 -14.63 8.05
C THR A 34 -11.14 -15.23 9.19
N HIS A 35 -12.04 -14.45 9.80
CA HIS A 35 -12.77 -14.82 11.02
C HIS A 35 -11.87 -15.34 12.15
N SER A 36 -10.64 -14.81 12.24
CA SER A 36 -9.66 -15.28 13.19
C SER A 36 -10.01 -14.88 14.62
N SER A 37 -9.91 -15.83 15.55
CA SER A 37 -10.06 -15.61 17.00
C SER A 37 -8.75 -15.20 17.68
N SER A 38 -7.63 -15.10 16.94
CA SER A 38 -6.33 -14.77 17.50
C SER A 38 -6.33 -13.41 18.20
N LYS A 39 -5.67 -13.32 19.36
CA LYS A 39 -5.43 -12.04 20.05
C LYS A 39 -4.13 -11.43 19.54
N ILE A 40 -4.22 -10.26 18.93
CA ILE A 40 -3.05 -9.52 18.45
C ILE A 40 -2.50 -8.70 19.61
N ASN A 41 -1.24 -8.92 19.97
CA ASN A 41 -0.57 -8.22 21.07
C ASN A 41 0.16 -6.98 20.54
N TYR A 42 -0.60 -5.93 20.19
CA TYR A 42 -0.04 -4.67 19.75
C TYR A 42 0.91 -4.07 20.79
N GLY A 43 2.08 -3.60 20.34
CA GLY A 43 3.10 -3.01 21.22
C GLY A 43 3.83 -4.01 22.12
N ALA A 44 3.65 -5.32 21.93
CA ALA A 44 4.41 -6.34 22.68
C ALA A 44 5.93 -6.29 22.39
N VAL A 45 6.30 -5.78 21.21
CA VAL A 45 7.69 -5.49 20.82
C VAL A 45 7.81 -3.98 20.67
N ALA A 46 8.86 -3.41 21.27
CA ALA A 46 9.17 -1.99 21.14
C ALA A 46 9.51 -1.63 19.69
N MET A 47 9.09 -0.45 19.24
CA MET A 47 9.48 0.09 17.94
C MET A 47 10.99 0.31 17.90
N ARG A 48 11.59 0.14 16.72
CA ARG A 48 13.01 0.44 16.54
C ARG A 48 13.20 1.93 16.35
N ASP A 49 14.32 2.45 16.84
CA ASP A 49 14.64 3.87 16.73
C ASP A 49 14.80 4.33 15.26
N ASP A 50 15.17 3.41 14.37
CA ASP A 50 15.35 3.63 12.93
C ASP A 50 14.16 3.16 12.07
N GLU A 51 13.01 2.88 12.69
CA GLU A 51 11.82 2.43 11.96
C GLU A 51 11.13 3.59 11.22
N ILE A 52 10.81 3.36 9.95
CA ILE A 52 10.10 4.35 9.12
C ILE A 52 8.63 4.37 9.55
N MET A 53 8.21 5.47 10.17
CA MET A 53 6.84 5.64 10.66
C MET A 53 5.82 5.91 9.56
N GLU A 54 6.24 6.56 8.48
CA GLU A 54 5.37 7.00 7.39
C GLU A 54 6.06 6.68 6.07
N SER A 55 5.50 5.74 5.31
CA SER A 55 6.04 5.27 4.04
C SER A 55 4.94 5.22 2.99
N HIS A 56 5.02 6.11 2.00
CA HIS A 56 4.12 6.15 0.85
C HIS A 56 4.86 6.62 -0.40
N ALA A 57 4.41 6.17 -1.57
CA ALA A 57 4.97 6.58 -2.86
C ALA A 57 4.47 7.97 -3.28
N ASN A 58 5.31 8.84 -3.82
CA ASN A 58 4.86 10.03 -4.54
C ASN A 58 4.30 9.66 -5.92
N THR A 59 2.97 9.62 -6.04
CA THR A 59 2.30 9.20 -7.28
C THR A 59 2.09 10.31 -8.30
N SER A 60 2.59 11.53 -8.05
CA SER A 60 2.27 12.70 -8.89
C SER A 60 2.60 12.48 -10.37
N PHE A 61 3.75 11.84 -10.64
CA PHE A 61 4.17 11.50 -12.00
C PHE A 61 3.18 10.56 -12.70
N LEU A 62 2.78 9.48 -12.01
CA LEU A 62 1.82 8.52 -12.55
C LEU A 62 0.43 9.16 -12.74
N THR A 63 0.00 10.00 -11.80
CA THR A 63 -1.27 10.73 -11.91
C THR A 63 -1.30 11.65 -13.13
N GLN A 64 -0.21 12.32 -13.49
CA GLN A 64 -0.11 13.11 -14.73
C GLN A 64 -0.26 12.26 -16.00
N LEU A 65 0.11 10.98 -15.94
CA LEU A 65 -0.08 10.02 -17.03
C LEU A 65 -1.51 9.46 -17.07
N GLY A 66 -2.38 9.83 -16.13
CA GLY A 66 -3.74 9.32 -16.01
C GLY A 66 -3.86 8.01 -15.21
N TRP A 67 -2.79 7.59 -14.53
CA TRP A 67 -2.81 6.42 -13.67
C TRP A 67 -3.39 6.77 -12.28
N SER A 68 -4.09 5.81 -11.68
CA SER A 68 -4.54 5.89 -10.29
C SER A 68 -4.56 4.51 -9.64
N ALA A 69 -4.36 4.45 -8.31
CA ALA A 69 -4.50 3.20 -7.55
C ALA A 69 -5.98 2.86 -7.35
N GLU A 70 -6.47 1.81 -7.99
CA GLU A 70 -7.90 1.45 -7.98
C GLU A 70 -8.31 0.49 -6.85
N PHE A 71 -7.33 -0.21 -6.26
CA PHE A 71 -7.55 -1.16 -5.17
C PHE A 71 -7.34 -0.48 -3.82
N SER A 72 -8.37 -0.51 -2.97
CA SER A 72 -8.19 -0.27 -1.54
C SER A 72 -7.55 -1.50 -0.89
N ILE A 73 -7.00 -1.32 0.31
CA ILE A 73 -6.39 -2.41 1.05
C ILE A 73 -7.41 -3.54 1.34
N GLU A 74 -8.67 -3.21 1.62
CA GLU A 74 -9.72 -4.18 1.91
C GLU A 74 -10.08 -4.98 0.67
N LYS A 75 -10.19 -4.31 -0.49
CA LYS A 75 -10.39 -5.00 -1.78
C LYS A 75 -9.21 -5.92 -2.09
N GLY A 76 -7.99 -5.45 -1.82
CA GLY A 76 -6.76 -6.22 -1.99
C GLY A 76 -6.73 -7.48 -1.12
N VAL A 77 -6.92 -7.33 0.19
CA VAL A 77 -6.94 -8.45 1.15
C VAL A 77 -8.02 -9.47 0.79
N LYS A 78 -9.25 -9.03 0.50
CA LYS A 78 -10.33 -9.92 0.06
C LYS A 78 -9.96 -10.70 -1.19
N LYS A 79 -9.41 -10.01 -2.18
CA LYS A 79 -8.98 -10.63 -3.44
C LYS A 79 -7.90 -11.69 -3.17
N MET A 80 -6.88 -11.35 -2.38
CA MET A 80 -5.80 -12.27 -2.01
C MET A 80 -6.33 -13.52 -1.30
N LEU A 81 -7.24 -13.39 -0.33
CA LEU A 81 -7.82 -14.52 0.40
C LEU A 81 -8.76 -15.38 -0.47
N SER A 82 -9.33 -14.81 -1.54
CA SER A 82 -10.22 -15.52 -2.45
C SER A 82 -9.52 -16.31 -3.56
N MET A 83 -8.20 -16.11 -3.73
CA MET A 83 -7.41 -16.86 -4.71
C MET A 83 -7.36 -18.33 -4.32
N LYS A 84 -7.72 -19.22 -5.25
CA LYS A 84 -7.50 -20.67 -5.13
C LYS A 84 -6.30 -21.04 -6.00
N ASP A 85 -5.53 -22.02 -5.54
CA ASP A 85 -4.46 -22.66 -6.33
C ASP A 85 -4.99 -23.34 -7.60
#